data_AF-A0A098LGN0-F1
#
_entry.id   AF-A0A098LGN0-F1
#
_cell.length_a   1.000
_cell.length_b   1.000
_cell.length_c   1.000
_cell.angle_alpha   90.00
_cell.angle_beta   90.00
_cell.angle_gamma   90.00
#
_symmetry.space_group_name_H-M   'P 1'
#
loop_
_entity.id
_entity.type
_entity.pdbx_description
1 polymer ?
#
loop_
_entity_poly.entity_id
_entity_poly.type
_entity_poly.pdbx_seq_one_letter_code
_entity_poly.pdbx_strand_id
1 'polypeptide(L)'
;MVFNNYIMSDILSKKDIEHFIHNGFVRLDHSFTREIADAALEILWKDLPCDRANPSTWIEPVIRLGMYTNEPFVNSVNTPKLYNAFDQLIGKDKWIPCRSVGTFPVRFPSVRQPNDTGKHVDASFPGNDPNNYFEWRVNVKSKGRALLMLVLYSDVSEHDAPTVIYEGSHIDVAKLLSKEGDAGLSFMELANKLHDLPERKRSVCNR
;
A
#
# COMPACT_ATOMS: atom_id res chain seq x y z
N MET A 1 -33.86 8.93 24.41
CA MET A 1 -33.01 7.81 23.92
C MET A 1 -31.57 8.27 24.05
N VAL A 2 -30.78 7.53 24.82
CA VAL A 2 -29.40 7.89 25.16
C VAL A 2 -28.53 7.71 23.93
N PHE A 3 -27.97 8.80 23.41
CA PHE A 3 -26.87 8.73 22.46
C PHE A 3 -25.67 8.16 23.22
N ASN A 4 -25.34 6.92 22.92
CA ASN A 4 -24.12 6.30 23.40
C ASN A 4 -22.96 6.98 22.64
N ASN A 5 -22.46 8.10 23.19
CA ASN A 5 -21.22 8.70 22.74
C ASN A 5 -20.08 7.75 23.11
N TYR A 6 -19.86 6.74 22.26
CA TYR A 6 -18.56 6.09 22.21
C TYR A 6 -17.59 7.19 21.79
N ILE A 7 -16.88 7.76 22.76
CA ILE A 7 -15.58 8.37 22.50
C ILE A 7 -14.76 7.22 21.91
N MET A 8 -14.67 7.17 20.58
CA MET A 8 -13.75 6.25 19.93
C MET A 8 -12.37 6.66 20.44
N SER A 9 -11.78 5.82 21.28
CA SER A 9 -10.41 5.99 21.70
C SER A 9 -9.55 6.05 20.44
N ASP A 10 -8.71 7.07 20.35
CA ASP A 10 -7.71 7.20 19.30
C ASP A 10 -7.02 5.85 19.04
N ILE A 11 -7.02 5.41 17.78
CA ILE A 11 -6.42 4.12 17.39
C ILE A 11 -4.91 4.24 17.29
N LEU A 12 -4.43 5.37 16.80
CA LEU A 12 -3.01 5.69 16.76
C LEU A 12 -2.63 6.48 18.00
N SER A 13 -1.62 6.00 18.73
CA SER A 13 -1.01 6.76 19.81
C SER A 13 -0.19 7.93 19.26
N LYS A 14 0.19 8.87 20.13
CA LYS A 14 1.13 9.95 19.76
C LYS A 14 2.43 9.41 19.19
N LYS A 15 2.94 8.31 19.76
CA LYS A 15 4.16 7.64 19.30
C LYS A 15 3.99 7.04 17.90
N ASP A 16 2.82 6.49 17.59
CA ASP A 16 2.53 5.96 16.25
C ASP A 16 2.48 7.07 15.20
N ILE A 17 1.89 8.22 15.56
CA ILE A 17 1.85 9.41 14.69
C ILE A 17 3.26 9.98 14.48
N GLU A 18 4.06 10.11 15.54
CA GLU A 18 5.46 10.53 15.43
C GLU A 18 6.26 9.56 14.56
N HIS A 19 6.07 8.24 14.74
CA HIS A 19 6.68 7.22 13.91
C HIS A 19 6.28 7.37 12.44
N PHE A 20 5.00 7.59 12.14
CA PHE A 20 4.51 7.83 10.78
C PHE A 20 5.18 9.06 10.14
N ILE A 21 5.26 10.17 10.88
CA ILE A 21 5.87 11.41 10.39
C ILE A 21 7.36 11.20 10.07
N HIS A 22 8.10 10.53 10.95
CA HIS A 22 9.55 10.36 10.79
C HIS A 22 9.96 9.23 9.86
N ASN A 23 9.18 8.15 9.79
CA ASN A 23 9.55 6.92 9.07
C ASN A 23 8.69 6.66 7.83
N GLY A 24 7.57 7.38 7.65
CA GLY A 24 6.78 7.39 6.42
C GLY A 24 5.68 6.34 6.35
N PHE A 25 5.50 5.53 7.39
CA PHE A 25 4.44 4.52 7.46
C PHE A 25 4.05 4.23 8.91
N VAL A 26 2.90 3.60 9.08
CA VAL A 26 2.45 3.04 10.36
C VAL A 26 1.81 1.68 10.10
N ARG A 27 2.10 0.71 10.97
CA ARG A 27 1.52 -0.63 10.90
C ARG A 27 0.25 -0.68 11.74
N LEU A 28 -0.81 -1.26 11.18
CA LEU A 28 -2.06 -1.51 11.87
C LEU A 28 -2.36 -3.01 11.88
N ASP A 29 -2.10 -3.66 13.01
CA ASP A 29 -2.45 -5.06 13.19
C ASP A 29 -3.94 -5.27 13.36
N HIS A 30 -4.46 -6.41 12.89
CA HIS A 30 -5.87 -6.79 13.04
C HIS A 30 -6.84 -5.67 12.58
N SER A 31 -6.54 -5.05 11.43
CA SER A 31 -7.38 -3.99 10.84
C SER A 31 -8.72 -4.51 10.30
N PHE A 32 -8.81 -5.79 9.98
CA PHE A 32 -10.01 -6.55 9.63
C PHE A 32 -9.89 -7.98 10.18
N THR A 33 -10.98 -8.73 10.13
CA THR A 33 -11.04 -10.08 10.73
C THR A 33 -10.48 -11.16 9.82
N ARG A 34 -10.17 -12.33 10.39
CA ARG A 34 -9.68 -13.48 9.61
C ARG A 34 -10.73 -13.95 8.60
N GLU A 35 -12.01 -13.88 8.96
CA GLU A 35 -13.12 -14.28 8.09
C GLU A 35 -13.19 -13.42 6.82
N ILE A 36 -12.95 -12.10 6.94
CA ILE A 36 -12.84 -11.21 5.77
C ILE A 36 -11.62 -11.58 4.93
N ALA A 37 -10.49 -11.89 5.57
CA ALA A 37 -9.28 -12.31 4.88
C ALA A 37 -9.50 -13.58 4.07
N ASP A 38 -10.07 -14.61 4.70
CA ASP A 38 -10.35 -15.91 4.08
C ASP A 38 -11.31 -15.77 2.91
N ALA A 39 -12.39 -14.98 3.06
CA ALA A 39 -13.33 -14.71 1.97
C ALA A 39 -12.68 -14.02 0.76
N ALA A 40 -11.75 -13.10 0.98
CA ALA A 40 -10.98 -12.48 -0.09
C ALA A 40 -10.01 -13.47 -0.75
N LEU A 41 -9.31 -14.30 0.04
CA LEU A 41 -8.41 -15.34 -0.47
C LEU A 41 -9.16 -16.34 -1.36
N GLU A 42 -10.37 -16.75 -1.01
CA GLU A 42 -11.19 -17.64 -1.86
C GLU A 42 -11.49 -17.05 -3.24
N ILE A 43 -11.58 -15.72 -3.36
CA ILE A 43 -11.74 -15.05 -4.65
C ILE A 43 -10.41 -15.04 -5.40
N LEU A 44 -9.32 -14.63 -4.74
CA LEU A 44 -7.99 -14.59 -5.38
C LEU A 44 -7.57 -15.96 -5.92
N TRP A 45 -7.80 -17.03 -5.16
CA TRP A 45 -7.45 -18.40 -5.58
C TRP A 45 -8.25 -18.91 -6.78
N LYS A 46 -9.46 -18.38 -7.04
CA LYS A 46 -10.25 -18.73 -8.24
C LYS A 46 -9.69 -18.08 -9.50
N ASP A 47 -9.05 -16.93 -9.37
CA ASP A 47 -8.50 -16.18 -10.49
C ASP A 47 -7.02 -16.54 -10.76
N LEU A 48 -6.39 -17.30 -9.87
CA LEU A 48 -5.04 -17.80 -10.08
C LEU A 48 -5.05 -19.03 -11.00
N PRO A 49 -4.12 -19.11 -11.97
CA PRO A 49 -4.00 -20.26 -12.88
C PRO A 49 -3.26 -21.44 -12.24
N CYS A 50 -3.42 -21.64 -10.92
CA CYS A 50 -2.74 -22.67 -10.16
C CYS A 50 -3.63 -23.23 -9.04
N ASP A 51 -3.34 -24.44 -8.59
CA ASP A 51 -4.11 -25.12 -7.55
C ASP A 51 -3.54 -24.84 -6.16
N ARG A 52 -4.37 -24.29 -5.27
CA ARG A 52 -4.03 -24.01 -3.87
C ARG A 52 -3.60 -25.26 -3.10
N ALA A 53 -4.15 -26.42 -3.42
CA ALA A 53 -3.84 -27.67 -2.72
C ALA A 53 -2.61 -28.38 -3.31
N ASN A 54 -2.08 -27.90 -4.45
CA ASN A 54 -0.95 -28.53 -5.12
C ASN A 54 0.18 -27.53 -5.42
N PRO A 55 1.17 -27.40 -4.52
CA PRO A 55 2.32 -26.52 -4.69
C PRO A 55 3.16 -26.79 -5.95
N SER A 56 3.07 -27.97 -6.56
CA SER A 56 3.79 -28.24 -7.83
C SER A 56 3.27 -27.39 -8.99
N THR A 57 2.09 -26.78 -8.85
CA THR A 57 1.50 -25.88 -9.84
C THR A 57 1.95 -24.42 -9.66
N TRP A 58 2.64 -24.10 -8.57
CA TRP A 58 3.10 -22.75 -8.24
C TRP A 58 4.46 -22.47 -8.90
N ILE A 59 4.44 -22.36 -10.21
CA ILE A 59 5.68 -22.31 -11.00
C ILE A 59 6.29 -20.90 -10.98
N GLU A 60 5.46 -19.86 -11.08
CA GLU A 60 5.91 -18.46 -11.17
C GLU A 60 6.23 -17.85 -9.80
N PRO A 61 7.32 -17.08 -9.65
CA PRO A 61 7.67 -16.44 -8.37
C PRO A 61 6.66 -15.39 -7.93
N VAL A 62 5.92 -14.83 -8.90
CA VAL A 62 4.85 -13.86 -8.66
C VAL A 62 3.81 -13.95 -9.76
N ILE A 63 2.53 -13.90 -9.38
CA ILE A 63 1.41 -13.68 -10.30
C ILE A 63 0.72 -12.39 -9.88
N ARG A 64 0.52 -11.47 -10.84
CA ARG A 64 -0.14 -10.19 -10.61
C ARG A 64 -1.60 -10.28 -11.02
N LEU A 65 -2.49 -10.12 -10.05
CA LEU A 65 -3.92 -9.95 -10.31
C LEU A 65 -4.28 -8.46 -10.34
N GLY A 66 -5.44 -8.19 -10.95
CA GLY A 66 -5.93 -6.83 -11.17
C GLY A 66 -6.49 -6.17 -9.91
N MET A 67 -7.46 -5.28 -10.13
CA MET A 67 -8.16 -4.57 -9.07
C MET A 67 -9.46 -5.29 -8.71
N TYR A 68 -9.76 -5.39 -7.42
CA TYR A 68 -10.96 -6.06 -6.92
C TYR A 68 -11.91 -5.10 -6.24
N THR A 69 -13.20 -5.28 -6.50
CA THR A 69 -14.31 -4.48 -5.95
C THR A 69 -15.34 -5.32 -5.19
N ASN A 70 -15.12 -6.64 -5.07
CA ASN A 70 -16.02 -7.52 -4.33
C ASN A 70 -16.05 -7.13 -2.84
N GLU A 71 -17.17 -7.46 -2.20
CA GLU A 71 -17.46 -7.06 -0.82
C GLU A 71 -16.34 -7.37 0.19
N PRO A 72 -15.69 -8.56 0.21
CA PRO A 72 -14.60 -8.82 1.15
C PRO A 72 -13.44 -7.82 1.03
N PHE A 73 -13.08 -7.43 -0.20
CA PHE A 73 -12.02 -6.45 -0.43
C PHE A 73 -12.43 -5.06 0.02
N VAL A 74 -13.64 -4.60 -0.33
CA VAL A 74 -14.15 -3.29 0.10
C VAL A 74 -14.27 -3.24 1.62
N ASN A 75 -14.82 -4.26 2.27
CA ASN A 75 -14.97 -4.31 3.72
C ASN A 75 -13.62 -4.30 4.44
N SER A 76 -12.60 -4.99 3.90
CA SER A 76 -11.26 -5.04 4.52
C SER A 76 -10.56 -3.68 4.65
N VAL A 77 -10.92 -2.71 3.81
CA VAL A 77 -10.32 -1.37 3.79
C VAL A 77 -11.23 -0.26 4.34
N ASN A 78 -12.41 -0.63 4.86
CA ASN A 78 -13.39 0.33 5.40
C ASN A 78 -13.84 -0.03 6.82
N THR A 79 -12.94 -0.56 7.64
CA THR A 79 -13.26 -0.91 9.03
C THR A 79 -13.25 0.33 9.93
N PRO A 80 -13.97 0.31 11.08
CA PRO A 80 -13.93 1.42 12.03
C PRO A 80 -12.51 1.78 12.46
N LYS A 81 -11.62 0.79 12.62
CA LYS A 81 -10.22 1.01 12.98
C LYS A 81 -9.46 1.82 11.93
N LEU A 82 -9.66 1.50 10.65
CA LEU A 82 -9.04 2.22 9.55
C LEU A 82 -9.62 3.64 9.40
N TYR A 83 -10.93 3.81 9.53
CA TYR A 83 -11.56 5.13 9.48
C TYR A 83 -11.00 6.08 10.55
N ASN A 84 -10.82 5.60 11.79
CA ASN A 84 -10.18 6.40 12.83
C ASN A 84 -8.73 6.74 12.49
N ALA A 85 -7.95 5.78 11.97
CA ALA A 85 -6.58 6.05 11.55
C ALA A 85 -6.52 7.09 10.42
N PHE A 86 -7.44 7.04 9.46
CA PHE A 86 -7.54 8.05 8.39
C PHE A 86 -7.90 9.43 8.94
N ASP A 87 -8.87 9.50 9.86
CA ASP A 87 -9.23 10.74 10.54
C ASP A 87 -8.06 11.33 11.32
N GLN A 88 -7.25 10.50 11.99
CA GLN A 88 -6.09 10.95 12.75
C GLN A 88 -4.93 11.40 11.84
N LEU A 89 -4.67 10.72 10.71
CA LEU A 89 -3.54 11.01 9.83
C LEU A 89 -3.83 12.08 8.78
N ILE A 90 -5.03 12.06 8.19
CA ILE A 90 -5.42 12.94 7.07
C ILE A 90 -6.29 14.10 7.57
N GLY A 91 -7.08 13.85 8.62
CA GLY A 91 -8.10 14.74 9.13
C GLY A 91 -9.50 14.32 8.69
N LYS A 92 -10.48 14.52 9.58
CA LYS A 92 -11.90 14.29 9.30
C LYS A 92 -12.34 15.05 8.05
N ASP A 93 -13.21 14.43 7.26
CA ASP A 93 -13.81 14.97 6.04
C ASP A 93 -12.81 15.33 4.91
N LYS A 94 -11.56 14.86 4.99
CA LYS A 94 -10.50 15.10 3.99
C LYS A 94 -10.13 13.87 3.16
N TRP A 95 -10.87 12.78 3.33
CA TRP A 95 -10.66 11.51 2.63
C TRP A 95 -12.01 10.90 2.22
N ILE A 96 -11.98 10.00 1.25
CA ILE A 96 -13.16 9.25 0.80
C ILE A 96 -12.95 7.76 1.00
N PRO A 97 -14.01 6.99 1.32
CA PRO A 97 -13.94 5.53 1.44
C PRO A 97 -13.38 4.85 0.20
N CYS A 98 -12.46 3.90 0.41
CA CYS A 98 -11.90 3.11 -0.69
C CYS A 98 -12.95 2.16 -1.24
N ARG A 99 -13.13 2.13 -2.56
CA ARG A 99 -14.13 1.30 -3.24
C ARG A 99 -13.54 0.08 -3.96
N SER A 100 -12.23 -0.06 -3.87
CA SER A 100 -11.49 -1.16 -4.46
C SER A 100 -10.16 -1.36 -3.74
N VAL A 101 -9.56 -2.51 -3.95
CA VAL A 101 -8.17 -2.80 -3.60
C VAL A 101 -7.41 -3.02 -4.90
N GLY A 102 -6.27 -2.32 -5.01
CA GLY A 102 -5.46 -2.25 -6.23
C GLY A 102 -4.80 -3.59 -6.61
N THR A 103 -3.78 -3.54 -7.47
CA THR A 103 -3.12 -4.75 -7.99
C THR A 103 -2.57 -5.65 -6.88
N PHE A 104 -2.68 -6.96 -7.06
CA PHE A 104 -2.22 -7.97 -6.09
C PHE A 104 -0.98 -8.70 -6.59
N PRO A 105 0.21 -8.46 -5.99
CA PRO A 105 1.36 -9.35 -6.19
C PRO A 105 1.19 -10.60 -5.31
N VAL A 106 0.72 -11.70 -5.89
CA VAL A 106 0.65 -13.01 -5.23
C VAL A 106 2.00 -13.69 -5.35
N ARG A 107 2.69 -13.90 -4.22
CA ARG A 107 4.03 -14.50 -4.15
C ARG A 107 3.93 -16.00 -3.92
N PHE A 108 4.80 -16.75 -4.59
CA PHE A 108 4.95 -18.20 -4.38
C PHE A 108 6.40 -18.55 -4.05
N PRO A 109 6.65 -19.65 -3.32
CA PRO A 109 7.99 -20.16 -3.10
C PRO A 109 8.72 -20.38 -4.42
N SER A 110 9.88 -19.74 -4.60
CA SER A 110 10.65 -19.85 -5.83
C SER A 110 12.12 -19.58 -5.61
N VAL A 111 12.96 -20.26 -6.40
CA VAL A 111 14.39 -19.94 -6.53
C VAL A 111 14.64 -18.90 -7.64
N ARG A 112 13.64 -18.62 -8.47
CA ARG A 112 13.74 -17.64 -9.56
C ARG A 112 13.53 -16.24 -8.97
N GLN A 113 14.37 -15.29 -9.36
CA GLN A 113 14.15 -13.89 -8.98
C GLN A 113 12.92 -13.34 -9.70
N PRO A 114 12.00 -12.66 -8.99
CA PRO A 114 10.88 -12.00 -9.63
C PRO A 114 11.34 -10.76 -10.42
N ASN A 115 10.64 -10.44 -11.51
CA ASN A 115 10.96 -9.32 -12.41
C ASN A 115 10.24 -8.01 -12.04
N ASP A 116 9.52 -7.98 -10.91
CA ASP A 116 8.71 -6.86 -10.45
C ASP A 116 9.29 -6.17 -9.21
N THR A 117 10.60 -6.32 -9.01
CA THR A 117 11.35 -5.69 -7.91
C THR A 117 11.92 -4.34 -8.32
N GLY A 118 12.00 -3.42 -7.38
CA GLY A 118 12.67 -2.13 -7.59
C GLY A 118 12.12 -1.06 -6.65
N LYS A 119 12.98 -0.10 -6.28
CA LYS A 119 12.54 1.10 -5.56
C LYS A 119 11.66 1.92 -6.50
N HIS A 120 10.47 2.30 -6.05
CA HIS A 120 9.60 3.21 -6.78
C HIS A 120 8.75 4.00 -5.80
N VAL A 121 8.11 5.05 -6.32
CA VAL A 121 7.05 5.81 -5.65
C VAL A 121 5.84 5.75 -6.57
N ASP A 122 4.68 5.42 -6.01
CA ASP A 122 3.45 5.39 -6.78
C ASP A 122 3.04 6.78 -7.27
N ALA A 123 2.76 6.88 -8.57
CA ALA A 123 2.27 8.11 -9.19
C ALA A 123 0.84 8.46 -8.75
N SER A 124 0.49 9.75 -8.82
CA SER A 124 -0.76 10.27 -8.26
C SER A 124 -1.69 10.97 -9.26
N PHE A 125 -1.16 11.58 -10.33
CA PHE A 125 -1.98 12.26 -11.34
C PHE A 125 -1.42 12.05 -12.75
N PRO A 126 -2.24 12.14 -13.81
CA PRO A 126 -1.77 11.90 -15.17
C PRO A 126 -0.77 12.98 -15.64
N GLY A 127 0.09 12.59 -16.58
CA GLY A 127 0.89 13.51 -17.38
C GLY A 127 0.06 14.14 -18.50
N ASN A 128 0.70 14.38 -19.66
CA ASN A 128 0.02 14.95 -20.82
C ASN A 128 -0.95 13.93 -21.46
N ASP A 129 -0.55 12.66 -21.52
CA ASP A 129 -1.42 11.55 -21.92
C ASP A 129 -1.89 10.78 -20.67
N PRO A 130 -3.19 10.83 -20.33
CA PRO A 130 -3.72 10.09 -19.18
C PRO A 130 -3.63 8.56 -19.34
N ASN A 131 -3.50 8.05 -20.57
CA ASN A 131 -3.36 6.60 -20.83
C ASN A 131 -1.93 6.10 -20.68
N ASN A 132 -0.94 6.99 -20.64
CA ASN A 132 0.45 6.61 -20.45
C ASN A 132 0.82 6.61 -18.96
N TYR A 133 0.60 5.49 -18.28
CA TYR A 133 0.88 5.35 -16.84
C TYR A 133 2.35 5.59 -16.45
N PHE A 134 3.31 5.46 -17.37
CA PHE A 134 4.72 5.79 -17.12
C PHE A 134 4.99 7.30 -17.03
N GLU A 135 4.11 8.12 -17.60
CA GLU A 135 4.16 9.58 -17.52
C GLU A 135 3.34 10.15 -16.37
N TRP A 136 2.61 9.31 -15.63
CA TRP A 136 1.92 9.75 -14.43
C TRP A 136 2.93 10.30 -13.43
N ARG A 137 2.51 11.34 -12.71
CA ARG A 137 3.39 12.24 -11.99
C ARG A 137 3.17 12.17 -10.48
N VAL A 138 4.23 12.53 -9.77
CA VAL A 138 4.27 12.74 -8.33
C VAL A 138 4.79 14.16 -8.10
N ASN A 139 4.15 14.93 -7.23
CA ASN A 139 4.62 16.26 -6.86
C ASN A 139 4.69 16.42 -5.34
N VAL A 140 5.34 17.49 -4.88
CA VAL A 140 5.62 17.70 -3.45
C VAL A 140 4.35 17.87 -2.59
N LYS A 141 3.26 18.35 -3.19
CA LYS A 141 1.99 18.57 -2.48
C LYS A 141 1.13 17.31 -2.38
N SER A 142 1.46 16.28 -3.18
CA SER A 142 0.57 15.17 -3.52
C SER A 142 -0.75 15.63 -4.15
N LYS A 143 -1.24 14.92 -5.17
CA LYS A 143 -2.53 15.24 -5.81
C LYS A 143 -3.40 14.00 -5.88
N GLY A 144 -4.61 14.09 -5.35
CA GLY A 144 -5.60 13.00 -5.41
C GLY A 144 -5.27 11.78 -4.55
N ARG A 145 -4.19 11.82 -3.76
CA ARG A 145 -3.76 10.73 -2.87
C ARG A 145 -3.23 11.31 -1.57
N ALA A 146 -3.65 10.72 -0.46
CA ALA A 146 -3.16 11.06 0.88
C ALA A 146 -2.31 9.93 1.48
N LEU A 147 -2.79 8.68 1.40
CA LEU A 147 -2.11 7.49 1.89
C LEU A 147 -2.10 6.39 0.81
N LEU A 148 -1.09 5.53 0.86
CA LEU A 148 -1.08 4.22 0.20
C LEU A 148 -1.28 3.16 1.27
N MET A 149 -2.22 2.24 1.03
CA MET A 149 -2.44 1.09 1.90
C MET A 149 -1.78 -0.16 1.33
N LEU A 150 -1.05 -0.86 2.17
CA LEU A 150 -0.51 -2.19 1.89
C LEU A 150 -1.26 -3.19 2.77
N VAL A 151 -2.18 -3.94 2.16
CA VAL A 151 -3.12 -4.82 2.86
C VAL A 151 -2.66 -6.26 2.70
N LEU A 152 -2.45 -6.98 3.82
CA LEU A 152 -2.01 -8.36 3.83
C LEU A 152 -3.20 -9.30 4.07
N TYR A 153 -3.59 -10.07 3.05
CA TYR A 153 -4.70 -11.03 3.14
C TYR A 153 -4.25 -12.41 3.63
N SER A 154 -3.00 -12.79 3.40
CA SER A 154 -2.36 -13.98 3.97
C SER A 154 -1.38 -13.59 5.09
N ASP A 155 -0.96 -14.58 5.88
CA ASP A 155 0.20 -14.44 6.77
C ASP A 155 1.48 -14.33 5.91
N VAL A 156 2.39 -13.43 6.27
CA VAL A 156 3.59 -13.11 5.48
C VAL A 156 4.74 -12.91 6.45
N SER A 157 5.76 -13.75 6.36
CA SER A 157 7.02 -13.64 7.09
C SER A 157 8.08 -12.87 6.29
N GLU A 158 9.26 -12.68 6.89
CA GLU A 158 10.42 -12.08 6.20
C GLU A 158 10.92 -12.93 5.02
N HIS A 159 10.56 -14.22 4.99
CA HIS A 159 10.97 -15.17 3.95
C HIS A 159 9.95 -15.30 2.81
N ASP A 160 8.77 -14.69 2.94
CA ASP A 160 7.65 -14.82 1.98
C ASP A 160 7.65 -13.71 0.92
N ALA A 161 8.84 -13.21 0.56
CA ALA A 161 9.04 -12.09 -0.36
C ALA A 161 8.16 -10.86 -0.04
N PRO A 162 8.20 -10.35 1.21
CA PRO A 162 7.35 -9.23 1.62
C PRO A 162 7.70 -7.94 0.87
N THR A 163 6.72 -7.03 0.80
CA THR A 163 6.97 -5.66 0.37
C THR A 163 7.98 -4.99 1.30
N VAL A 164 8.99 -4.32 0.73
CA VAL A 164 10.01 -3.58 1.46
C VAL A 164 9.65 -2.09 1.45
N ILE A 165 9.65 -1.47 2.61
CA ILE A 165 9.53 -0.01 2.80
C ILE A 165 10.88 0.52 3.30
N TYR A 166 11.28 1.69 2.83
CA TYR A 166 12.50 2.36 3.24
C TYR A 166 12.16 3.47 4.26
N GLU A 167 12.55 3.27 5.51
CA GLU A 167 12.26 4.20 6.62
C GLU A 167 12.80 5.61 6.31
N GLY A 168 11.91 6.61 6.34
CA GLY A 168 12.28 8.01 6.13
C GLY A 168 12.50 8.41 4.66
N SER A 169 12.32 7.48 3.72
CA SER A 169 12.52 7.76 2.29
C SER A 169 11.56 8.81 1.72
N HIS A 170 10.37 8.97 2.30
CA HIS A 170 9.41 10.01 1.93
C HIS A 170 9.97 11.42 2.11
N ILE A 171 10.86 11.64 3.09
CA ILE A 171 11.53 12.94 3.31
C ILE A 171 12.54 13.24 2.21
N ASP A 172 13.30 12.22 1.78
CA ASP A 172 14.29 12.38 0.70
C ASP A 172 13.59 12.63 -0.64
N VAL A 173 12.51 11.89 -0.91
CA VAL A 173 11.65 12.11 -2.08
C VAL A 173 11.01 13.49 -2.04
N ALA A 174 10.49 13.95 -0.89
CA ALA A 174 9.91 15.28 -0.77
C ALA A 174 10.95 16.40 -1.04
N LYS A 175 12.19 16.25 -0.55
CA LYS A 175 13.29 17.18 -0.86
C LYS A 175 13.61 17.20 -2.35
N LEU A 176 13.62 16.03 -3.00
CA LEU A 176 13.82 15.94 -4.44
C LEU A 176 12.70 16.68 -5.19
N LEU A 177 11.44 16.39 -4.88
CA LEU A 177 10.26 16.97 -5.52
C LEU A 177 10.08 18.47 -5.22
N SER A 178 10.61 18.97 -4.10
CA SER A 178 10.47 20.39 -3.70
C SER A 178 11.02 21.36 -4.75
N LYS A 179 11.97 20.91 -5.57
CA LYS A 179 12.59 21.69 -6.65
C LYS A 179 11.71 21.78 -7.91
N GLU A 180 10.75 20.87 -8.05
CA GLU A 180 9.93 20.67 -9.25
C GLU A 180 8.52 21.28 -9.11
N GLY A 181 8.16 21.72 -7.90
CA GLY A 181 6.89 22.40 -7.62
C GLY A 181 5.66 21.54 -7.95
N ASP A 182 4.64 22.17 -8.52
CA ASP A 182 3.35 21.52 -8.82
C ASP A 182 3.44 20.55 -10.01
N ALA A 183 4.39 20.76 -10.93
CA ALA A 183 4.62 19.87 -12.06
C ALA A 183 5.17 18.51 -11.59
N GLY A 184 6.05 18.51 -10.57
CA GLY A 184 6.63 17.29 -10.04
C GLY A 184 7.45 16.51 -11.07
N LEU A 185 7.61 15.21 -10.86
CA LEU A 185 8.31 14.29 -11.78
C LEU A 185 7.38 13.18 -12.23
N SER A 186 7.55 12.68 -13.45
CA SER A 186 6.94 11.42 -13.89
C SER A 186 7.50 10.23 -13.10
N PHE A 187 6.77 9.12 -13.14
CA PHE A 187 7.17 7.86 -12.52
C PHE A 187 8.60 7.46 -12.92
N MET A 188 8.91 7.50 -14.22
CA MET A 188 10.23 7.11 -14.73
C MET A 188 11.33 8.09 -14.34
N GLU A 189 11.06 9.41 -14.41
CA GLU A 189 12.03 10.42 -13.98
C GLU A 189 12.38 10.30 -12.50
N LEU A 190 11.38 10.02 -11.65
CA LEU A 190 11.59 9.83 -10.22
C LEU A 190 12.33 8.53 -9.94
N ALA A 191 11.90 7.41 -10.54
CA ALA A 191 12.53 6.10 -10.35
C ALA A 191 14.04 6.13 -10.65
N ASN A 192 14.45 6.78 -11.74
CA ASN A 192 15.86 6.93 -12.12
C ASN A 192 16.69 7.71 -11.10
N LYS A 193 16.06 8.57 -10.28
CA LYS A 193 16.75 9.38 -9.27
C LYS A 193 16.79 8.71 -7.89
N LEU A 194 16.01 7.64 -7.66
CA LEU A 194 15.93 6.99 -6.34
C LEU A 194 17.23 6.27 -5.94
N HIS A 195 18.06 5.90 -6.91
CA HIS A 195 19.35 5.24 -6.66
C HIS A 195 20.40 6.19 -6.09
N ASP A 196 20.28 7.50 -6.36
CA ASP A 196 21.20 8.53 -5.88
C ASP A 196 20.82 9.06 -4.49
N LEU A 197 19.67 8.63 -3.95
CA LEU A 197 19.22 9.02 -2.62
C LEU A 197 19.99 8.26 -1.52
N PRO A 198 20.11 8.85 -0.31
CA PRO A 198 20.75 8.19 0.82
C PRO A 198 20.21 6.78 1.08
N GLU A 199 21.09 5.88 1.51
CA GLU A 199 20.64 4.57 1.97
C GLU A 199 19.78 4.71 3.22
N ARG A 200 18.66 3.98 3.23
CA ARG A 200 17.68 3.97 4.31
C ARG A 200 17.48 2.57 4.83
N LYS A 201 17.20 2.47 6.13
CA LYS A 201 16.85 1.21 6.78
C LYS A 201 15.62 0.60 6.09
N ARG A 202 15.70 -0.71 5.85
CA ARG A 202 14.62 -1.49 5.27
C ARG A 202 13.71 -2.00 6.38
N SER A 203 12.42 -1.78 6.20
CA SER A 203 11.33 -2.41 6.95
C SER A 203 10.54 -3.29 5.98
N VAL A 204 9.93 -4.35 6.48
CA VAL A 204 9.13 -5.28 5.67
C VAL A 204 7.68 -5.30 6.12
N CYS A 205 6.76 -5.41 5.16
CA CYS A 205 5.35 -5.65 5.43
C CYS A 205 5.14 -7.13 5.74
N ASN A 206 5.08 -7.48 7.01
CA ASN A 206 4.83 -8.83 7.51
C ASN A 206 3.67 -8.83 8.52
N ARG A 207 3.06 -10.00 8.74
CA ARG A 207 2.06 -10.21 9.80
C ARG A 207 2.22 -11.58 10.43
#